data_AF-A0A158R1T4-F1
#
_entry.id   AF-A0A158R1T4-F1
#
_cell.length_a   1.000
_cell.length_b   1.000
_cell.length_c   1.000
_cell.angle_alpha   90.00
_cell.angle_beta   90.00
_cell.angle_gamma   90.00
#
_symmetry.space_group_name_H-M   'P 1'
#
loop_
_entity.id
_entity.type
_entity.pdbx_description
1 polymer ?
#
loop_
_entity_poly.entity_id
_entity_poly.type
_entity_poly.pdbx_seq_one_letter_code
_entity_poly.pdbx_strand_id
1 'polypeptide(L)'
;MSCSSDEQSDKECPLCMEQLEIDDLDFYPCKCEYQICRFCWHRLLTDENGLCPACRQPYPEDPVTFKVVVGTAPTANHPHAQPSHTAYVTYSKVEEALKAIQAVCNAQLDGRIVKASLGTTKYCSSFLRSQKCFKPECMYLHEIADSDISFTKEDMHMGKHAEYEKR
;
A
#
# COMPACT_ATOMS: atom_id res chain seq x y z
N MET A 1 37.16 -18.46 16.43
CA MET A 1 36.48 -18.77 15.15
C MET A 1 35.00 -18.56 15.38
N SER A 2 34.50 -17.40 15.00
CA SER A 2 33.09 -17.03 15.12
C SER A 2 32.35 -17.66 13.94
N CYS A 3 31.28 -18.40 14.21
CA CYS A 3 30.47 -19.03 13.17
C CYS A 3 29.63 -17.98 12.46
N SER A 4 29.77 -17.91 11.13
CA SER A 4 28.92 -17.15 10.23
C SER A 4 27.48 -17.63 10.36
N SER A 5 26.55 -16.71 10.50
CA SER A 5 25.15 -16.92 10.16
C SER A 5 24.79 -15.86 9.11
N ASP A 6 25.34 -16.07 7.92
CA ASP A 6 24.73 -15.68 6.66
C ASP A 6 23.35 -16.35 6.53
N GLU A 7 22.46 -15.70 5.78
CA GLU A 7 21.20 -16.20 5.15
C GLU A 7 20.02 -15.20 5.32
N GLN A 8 20.25 -13.91 5.10
CA GLN A 8 19.19 -12.98 4.70
C GLN A 8 19.31 -12.78 3.18
N SER A 9 18.91 -13.80 2.41
CA SER A 9 18.81 -13.84 0.94
C SER A 9 18.92 -12.48 0.22
N ASP A 10 20.13 -12.09 -0.17
CA ASP A 10 20.39 -11.00 -1.10
C ASP A 10 19.79 -11.36 -2.47
N LYS A 11 18.50 -11.06 -2.69
CA LYS A 11 17.87 -11.28 -3.99
C LYS A 11 18.39 -10.22 -4.97
N GLU A 12 18.87 -10.66 -6.12
CA GLU A 12 19.42 -9.78 -7.17
C GLU A 12 18.48 -9.71 -8.37
N CYS A 13 18.43 -8.56 -9.03
CA CYS A 13 17.68 -8.36 -10.25
C CYS A 13 18.33 -9.16 -11.39
N PRO A 14 17.59 -10.04 -12.11
CA PRO A 14 18.16 -10.87 -13.16
C PRO A 14 18.56 -10.09 -14.43
N LEU A 15 18.17 -8.82 -14.55
CA LEU A 15 18.47 -7.99 -15.73
C LEU A 15 19.71 -7.11 -15.54
N CYS A 16 19.93 -6.57 -14.35
CA CYS A 16 21.07 -5.70 -14.06
C CYS A 16 22.07 -6.30 -13.08
N MET A 17 21.78 -7.46 -12.47
CA MET A 17 22.60 -8.10 -11.44
C MET A 17 22.87 -7.19 -10.23
N GLU A 18 21.96 -6.26 -9.96
CA GLU A 18 22.02 -5.39 -8.78
C GLU A 18 21.15 -5.95 -7.67
N GLN A 19 21.53 -5.69 -6.42
CA GLN A 19 20.75 -6.08 -5.24
C GLN A 19 19.39 -5.39 -5.26
N LEU A 20 18.33 -6.18 -5.07
CA LEU A 20 16.98 -5.65 -4.94
C LEU A 20 16.85 -4.90 -3.61
N GLU A 21 16.38 -3.66 -3.66
CA GLU A 21 16.09 -2.91 -2.44
C GLU A 21 14.86 -3.49 -1.74
N ILE A 22 14.64 -3.10 -0.48
CA ILE A 22 13.53 -3.59 0.35
C ILE A 22 12.16 -3.40 -0.34
N ASP A 23 11.98 -2.32 -1.11
CA ASP A 23 10.76 -2.06 -1.89
C ASP A 23 10.65 -2.91 -3.18
N ASP A 24 11.78 -3.37 -3.73
CA ASP A 24 11.80 -4.24 -4.91
C ASP A 24 11.55 -5.72 -4.56
N LEU A 25 11.76 -6.13 -3.30
CA LEU A 25 11.59 -7.53 -2.85
C LEU A 25 10.16 -8.06 -2.99
N ASP A 26 9.18 -7.17 -2.88
CA ASP A 26 7.76 -7.45 -3.06
C ASP A 26 7.18 -6.88 -4.37
N PHE A 27 8.06 -6.44 -5.27
CA PHE A 27 7.68 -5.86 -6.55
C PHE A 27 7.67 -6.92 -7.66
N TYR A 28 6.47 -7.29 -8.11
CA TYR A 28 6.25 -8.24 -9.21
C TYR A 28 5.44 -7.57 -10.31
N PRO A 29 6.09 -6.88 -11.27
CA PRO A 29 5.36 -6.10 -12.27
C PRO A 29 4.53 -6.97 -13.21
N CYS A 30 4.82 -8.27 -13.34
CA CYS A 30 4.08 -9.19 -14.20
C CYS A 30 3.36 -10.29 -13.41
N LYS A 31 2.19 -10.71 -13.89
CA LYS A 31 1.40 -11.84 -13.34
C LYS A 31 2.08 -13.22 -13.45
N CYS A 32 3.17 -13.32 -14.22
CA CYS A 32 3.98 -14.54 -14.29
C CYS A 32 5.01 -14.66 -13.15
N GLU A 33 4.95 -13.77 -12.16
CA GLU A 33 5.82 -13.74 -10.97
C GLU A 33 7.31 -13.51 -11.29
N TYR A 34 7.62 -13.07 -12.51
CA TYR A 34 8.99 -12.70 -12.88
C TYR A 34 9.38 -11.36 -12.25
N GLN A 35 10.30 -11.44 -11.27
CA GLN A 35 10.78 -10.30 -10.48
C GLN A 35 11.96 -9.60 -11.16
N ILE A 36 11.90 -8.27 -11.18
CA ILE A 36 12.94 -7.37 -11.66
C ILE A 36 12.92 -6.10 -10.80
N CYS A 37 14.02 -5.35 -10.74
CA CYS A 37 14.02 -4.07 -10.02
C CYS A 37 13.18 -3.01 -10.74
N ARG A 38 12.73 -1.99 -9.99
CA ARG A 38 11.97 -0.85 -10.53
C ARG A 38 12.66 -0.12 -11.67
N PHE A 39 13.99 0.03 -11.64
CA PHE A 39 14.75 0.67 -12.72
C PHE A 39 14.69 -0.11 -14.03
N CYS A 40 14.84 -1.44 -13.97
CA CYS A 40 14.74 -2.28 -15.15
C CYS A 40 13.32 -2.31 -15.71
N TRP A 41 12.30 -2.33 -14.85
CA TRP A 41 10.91 -2.22 -15.28
C TRP A 41 10.63 -0.89 -16.00
N HIS A 42 11.09 0.23 -15.44
CA HIS A 42 10.96 1.54 -16.08
C HIS A 42 11.66 1.59 -17.45
N ARG A 43 12.90 1.08 -17.54
CA ARG A 43 13.64 1.00 -18.81
C ARG A 43 12.91 0.14 -19.85
N LEU A 44 12.35 -1.00 -19.45
CA LEU A 44 11.59 -1.87 -20.36
C LEU A 44 10.34 -1.19 -20.93
N LEU A 45 9.70 -0.32 -20.16
CA LEU A 45 8.53 0.45 -20.59
C LEU A 45 8.89 1.65 -21.47
N THR A 46 10.03 2.29 -21.22
CA THR A 46 10.43 3.54 -21.89
C THR A 46 11.25 3.30 -23.15
N ASP A 47 12.23 2.38 -23.08
CA ASP A 47 13.23 2.18 -24.13
C ASP A 47 13.02 0.89 -24.94
N GLU A 48 12.23 -0.06 -24.41
CA GLU A 48 11.94 -1.33 -25.07
C GLU A 48 10.44 -1.49 -25.41
N ASN A 49 10.00 -2.72 -25.66
CA ASN A 49 8.67 -3.07 -26.11
C ASN A 49 7.60 -3.11 -25.00
N GLY A 50 7.96 -2.81 -23.74
CA GLY A 50 7.05 -2.89 -22.60
C GLY A 50 6.55 -4.31 -22.27
N LEU A 51 7.24 -5.36 -22.75
CA LEU A 51 6.88 -6.75 -22.52
C LEU A 51 7.72 -7.37 -21.41
N CYS A 52 7.12 -8.28 -20.66
CA CYS A 52 7.85 -9.07 -19.67
C CYS A 52 8.87 -9.99 -20.37
N PRO A 53 10.15 -10.02 -19.95
CA PRO A 53 11.19 -10.84 -20.58
C PRO A 53 10.97 -12.34 -20.43
N ALA A 54 10.19 -12.78 -19.42
CA ALA A 54 9.89 -14.20 -19.21
C ALA A 54 8.71 -14.68 -20.07
N CYS A 55 7.55 -14.04 -19.94
CA CYS A 55 6.31 -14.52 -20.57
C CYS A 55 5.92 -13.77 -21.86
N ARG A 56 6.64 -12.70 -22.20
CA ARG A 56 6.41 -11.83 -23.37
C ARG A 56 5.01 -11.19 -23.42
N GLN A 57 4.33 -11.11 -22.28
CA GLN A 57 3.06 -10.40 -22.15
C GLN A 57 3.30 -8.93 -21.76
N PRO A 58 2.43 -8.00 -22.19
CA PRO A 58 2.50 -6.62 -21.73
C PRO A 58 2.30 -6.56 -20.21
N TYR A 59 3.02 -5.64 -19.56
CA TYR A 59 2.78 -5.37 -18.15
C TYR A 59 1.35 -4.84 -17.93
N PRO A 60 0.66 -5.28 -16.87
CA PRO A 60 -0.65 -4.73 -16.52
C PRO A 60 -0.55 -3.22 -16.25
N GLU A 61 -1.60 -2.47 -16.59
CA GLU A 61 -1.65 -1.00 -16.40
C GLU A 61 -1.49 -0.57 -14.92
N ASP A 62 -1.74 -1.49 -13.98
CA ASP A 62 -1.52 -1.31 -12.55
C ASP A 62 -0.54 -2.40 -12.03
N PRO A 63 0.75 -2.06 -11.82
CA PRO A 63 1.71 -2.99 -11.22
C PRO A 63 1.33 -3.17 -9.75
N VAL A 64 0.87 -4.39 -9.43
CA VAL A 64 0.32 -4.78 -8.13
C VAL A 64 1.29 -4.41 -7.00
N THR A 65 1.08 -3.25 -6.37
CA THR A 65 1.74 -2.87 -5.12
C THR A 65 0.69 -2.92 -4.03
N PHE A 66 0.37 -4.14 -3.57
CA PHE A 66 -0.65 -4.33 -2.54
C PHE A 66 -0.05 -4.02 -1.16
N LYS A 67 -0.27 -2.80 -0.64
CA LYS A 67 0.14 -2.41 0.71
C LYS A 67 -1.02 -2.60 1.69
N VAL A 68 -0.96 -3.66 2.49
CA VAL A 68 -1.92 -3.93 3.58
C VAL A 68 -1.25 -3.61 4.91
N VAL A 69 -1.73 -2.56 5.59
CA VAL A 69 -1.22 -2.19 6.92
C VAL A 69 -2.19 -2.69 7.98
N VAL A 70 -1.76 -3.64 8.81
CA VAL A 70 -2.58 -4.17 9.91
C VAL A 70 -2.26 -3.42 11.21
N GLY A 71 -3.23 -2.67 11.73
CA GLY A 71 -3.19 -2.05 13.04
C GLY A 71 -3.74 -3.00 14.11
N THR A 72 -2.90 -3.39 15.06
CA THR A 72 -3.35 -4.02 16.31
C THR A 72 -3.64 -2.91 17.33
N ALA A 73 -4.91 -2.57 17.55
CA ALA A 73 -5.27 -1.69 18.66
C ALA A 73 -5.24 -2.49 19.96
N PRO A 74 -4.44 -2.12 20.98
CA PRO A 74 -4.53 -2.73 22.30
C PRO A 74 -5.87 -2.34 22.92
N THR A 75 -6.71 -3.34 23.20
CA THR A 75 -8.00 -3.15 23.88
C THR A 75 -7.74 -2.77 25.34
N ALA A 76 -7.66 -1.46 25.63
CA ALA A 76 -7.66 -0.99 27.00
C ALA A 76 -9.08 -1.08 27.60
N ASN A 77 -9.20 -1.81 28.73
CA ASN A 77 -10.26 -1.74 29.75
C ASN A 77 -11.53 -2.62 29.69
N HIS A 78 -11.60 -3.72 28.93
CA HIS A 78 -12.69 -4.71 29.13
C HIS A 78 -12.17 -6.15 29.31
N PRO A 79 -12.36 -6.80 30.48
CA PRO A 79 -11.85 -8.14 30.79
C PRO A 79 -12.55 -9.30 30.01
N HIS A 80 -13.31 -8.99 28.96
CA HIS A 80 -13.94 -9.97 28.08
C HIS A 80 -14.04 -9.52 26.60
N ALA A 81 -13.31 -8.47 26.20
CA ALA A 81 -13.31 -8.01 24.81
C ALA A 81 -12.34 -8.84 23.97
N GLN A 82 -12.86 -9.51 22.94
CA GLN A 82 -12.06 -10.19 21.93
C GLN A 82 -11.17 -9.18 21.19
N PRO A 83 -9.91 -9.51 20.84
CA PRO A 83 -9.05 -8.61 20.09
C PRO A 83 -9.68 -8.30 18.72
N SER A 84 -9.83 -7.00 18.43
CA SER A 84 -10.27 -6.48 17.13
C SER A 84 -9.05 -6.07 16.31
N HIS A 85 -8.95 -6.58 15.10
CA HIS A 85 -7.92 -6.22 14.14
C HIS A 85 -8.50 -5.20 13.14
N THR A 86 -7.76 -4.14 12.86
CA THR A 86 -8.13 -3.16 11.85
C THR A 86 -7.03 -3.14 10.79
N ALA A 87 -7.40 -3.15 9.52
CA ALA A 87 -6.44 -2.97 8.43
C ALA A 87 -6.78 -1.69 7.65
N TYR A 88 -5.74 -0.98 7.23
CA TYR A 88 -5.84 0.12 6.29
C TYR A 88 -5.29 -0.33 4.95
N VAL A 89 -6.07 -0.12 3.90
CA VAL A 89 -5.71 -0.44 2.52
C VAL A 89 -5.79 0.84 1.71
N THR A 90 -4.70 1.17 1.02
CA THR A 90 -4.61 2.36 0.18
C THR A 90 -4.76 1.94 -1.28
N TYR A 91 -5.77 2.48 -1.97
CA TYR A 91 -6.01 2.28 -3.39
C TYR A 91 -5.47 3.46 -4.19
N SER A 92 -5.01 3.21 -5.41
CA SER A 92 -4.61 4.24 -6.38
C SER A 92 -5.82 5.02 -6.90
N LYS A 93 -6.98 4.36 -7.05
CA LYS A 93 -8.23 4.96 -7.56
C LYS A 93 -9.36 4.86 -6.54
N VAL A 94 -10.10 5.95 -6.36
CA VAL A 94 -11.27 6.01 -5.46
C VAL A 94 -12.36 4.99 -5.86
N GLU A 95 -12.57 4.79 -7.16
CA GLU A 95 -13.56 3.83 -7.68
C GLU A 95 -13.29 2.39 -7.24
N GLU A 96 -12.01 2.01 -7.13
CA GLU A 96 -11.60 0.67 -6.70
C GLU A 96 -11.75 0.51 -5.19
N ALA A 97 -11.44 1.55 -4.42
CA ALA A 97 -11.71 1.58 -2.98
C ALA A 97 -13.21 1.39 -2.68
N LEU A 98 -14.08 2.08 -3.42
CA LEU A 98 -15.53 1.95 -3.27
C LEU A 98 -16.02 0.55 -3.61
N LYS A 99 -15.55 -0.04 -4.72
CA LYS A 99 -15.87 -1.42 -5.10
C LYS A 99 -15.44 -2.41 -4.01
N ALA A 100 -14.24 -2.23 -3.45
CA ALA A 100 -13.74 -3.07 -2.37
C ALA A 100 -14.59 -2.93 -1.09
N ILE A 101 -14.96 -1.71 -0.70
CA ILE A 101 -15.84 -1.48 0.44
C ILE A 101 -17.19 -2.15 0.22
N GLN A 102 -17.81 -1.97 -0.96
CA GLN A 102 -19.09 -2.61 -1.28
C GLN A 102 -19.02 -4.13 -1.23
N ALA A 103 -17.91 -4.72 -1.68
CA ALA A 103 -17.69 -6.16 -1.66
C ALA A 103 -17.43 -6.72 -0.25
N VAL A 104 -16.73 -5.97 0.61
CA VAL A 104 -16.31 -6.43 1.94
C VAL A 104 -17.30 -6.03 3.04
N CYS A 105 -18.10 -4.99 2.81
CA CYS A 105 -19.09 -4.53 3.77
C CYS A 105 -20.12 -5.65 4.03
N ASN A 106 -20.23 -6.05 5.29
CA ASN A 106 -21.06 -7.15 5.78
C ASN A 106 -20.58 -8.56 5.42
N ALA A 107 -19.37 -8.72 4.90
CA ALA A 107 -18.76 -10.03 4.71
C ALA A 107 -18.55 -10.73 6.08
N GLN A 108 -18.80 -12.04 6.12
CA GLN A 108 -18.52 -12.85 7.31
C GLN A 108 -17.12 -13.46 7.21
N LEU A 109 -16.27 -13.17 8.19
CA LEU A 109 -14.96 -13.76 8.37
C LEU A 109 -14.93 -14.37 9.78
N ASP A 110 -14.75 -15.69 9.88
CA ASP A 110 -14.75 -16.42 11.17
C ASP A 110 -15.99 -16.14 12.05
N GLY A 111 -17.16 -16.02 11.41
CA GLY A 111 -18.42 -15.70 12.10
C GLY A 111 -18.53 -14.25 12.60
N ARG A 112 -17.55 -13.40 12.29
CA ARG A 112 -17.56 -11.96 12.58
C ARG A 112 -17.87 -11.18 11.32
N ILE A 113 -18.66 -10.12 11.46
CA ILE A 113 -18.98 -9.23 10.35
C ILE A 113 -17.82 -8.25 10.17
N VAL A 114 -17.22 -8.25 8.99
CA VAL A 114 -16.21 -7.27 8.61
C VAL A 114 -16.91 -5.96 8.25
N LYS A 115 -16.44 -4.87 8.86
CA LYS A 115 -16.86 -3.52 8.52
C LYS A 115 -15.76 -2.86 7.70
N ALA A 116 -16.14 -2.31 6.56
CA ALA A 116 -15.26 -1.52 5.71
C ALA A 116 -15.86 -0.12 5.56
N SER A 117 -15.01 0.90 5.61
CA SER A 117 -15.36 2.32 5.42
C SER A 117 -14.20 3.03 4.74
N LEU A 118 -14.43 4.21 4.17
CA LEU A 118 -13.31 4.99 3.65
C LEU A 118 -12.47 5.49 4.84
N GLY A 119 -11.16 5.26 4.76
CA GLY A 119 -10.22 5.79 5.73
C GLY A 119 -9.87 7.24 5.39
N THR A 120 -9.66 8.08 6.41
CA THR A 120 -9.00 9.38 6.22
C THR A 120 -7.54 9.24 6.58
N THR A 121 -6.64 9.68 5.71
CA THR A 121 -5.20 9.79 6.03
C THR A 121 -4.85 11.24 6.34
N LYS A 122 -3.74 11.43 7.04
CA LYS A 122 -3.17 12.76 7.30
C LYS A 122 -1.90 12.91 6.48
N TYR A 123 -1.59 14.15 6.13
CA TYR A 123 -0.29 14.47 5.57
C TYR A 123 0.83 14.18 6.57
N CYS A 124 1.95 13.67 6.08
CA CYS A 124 3.14 13.50 6.90
C CYS A 124 3.69 14.85 7.33
N SER A 125 4.07 14.98 8.59
CA SER A 125 4.65 16.21 9.12
C SER A 125 5.98 16.61 8.46
N SER A 126 6.83 15.63 8.09
CA SER A 126 8.06 15.88 7.34
C SER A 126 7.78 16.41 5.94
N PHE A 127 6.80 15.82 5.26
CA PHE A 127 6.36 16.27 3.93
C PHE A 127 5.81 17.69 3.97
N LEU A 128 4.94 18.02 4.93
CA LEU A 128 4.42 19.39 5.11
C LEU A 128 5.51 20.42 5.40
N ARG A 129 6.65 19.99 5.95
CA ARG A 129 7.83 20.84 6.19
C ARG A 129 8.81 20.86 5.02
N SER A 130 8.45 20.26 3.89
CA SER A 130 9.32 20.09 2.72
C SER A 130 10.64 19.37 3.05
N GLN A 131 10.60 18.43 4.01
CA GLN A 131 11.75 17.62 4.43
C GLN A 131 11.58 16.16 4.01
N LYS A 132 12.69 15.49 3.70
CA LYS A 132 12.70 14.04 3.44
C LYS A 132 12.17 13.29 4.65
N CYS A 133 11.18 12.43 4.44
CA CYS A 133 10.72 11.51 5.48
C CYS A 133 11.67 10.31 5.57
N PHE A 134 12.10 9.97 6.79
CA PHE A 134 12.98 8.83 7.07
C PHE A 134 12.24 7.62 7.65
N LYS A 135 10.91 7.66 7.69
CA LYS A 135 10.10 6.49 8.08
C LYS A 135 9.86 5.64 6.82
N PRO A 136 10.52 4.47 6.70
CA PRO A 136 10.41 3.62 5.52
C PRO A 136 8.96 3.15 5.30
N GLU A 137 8.20 2.98 6.37
CA GLU A 137 6.77 2.66 6.35
C GLU A 137 5.92 3.80 6.93
N CYS A 138 6.11 5.02 6.43
CA CYS A 138 5.30 6.15 6.85
C CYS A 138 3.83 5.93 6.47
N MET A 139 2.94 5.79 7.46
CA MET A 139 1.49 5.63 7.23
C MET A 139 0.78 6.92 6.76
N TYR A 140 1.51 8.02 6.58
CA TYR A 140 0.97 9.34 6.26
C TYR A 140 1.33 9.76 4.84
N LEU A 141 0.50 10.61 4.24
CA LEU A 141 0.59 10.98 2.84
C LEU A 141 1.84 11.86 2.54
N HIS A 142 2.54 11.53 1.45
CA HIS A 142 3.74 12.23 0.94
C HIS A 142 3.51 12.90 -0.43
N GLU A 143 2.25 13.10 -0.81
CA GLU A 143 1.84 13.70 -2.08
C GLU A 143 0.66 14.63 -1.82
N ILE A 144 0.53 15.71 -2.61
CA ILE A 144 -0.59 16.64 -2.49
C ILE A 144 -1.84 15.94 -3.05
N ALA A 145 -2.83 15.68 -2.20
CA ALA A 145 -4.12 15.15 -2.61
C ALA A 145 -4.97 16.22 -3.29
N ASP A 146 -5.92 15.78 -4.11
CA ASP A 146 -6.87 16.68 -4.76
C ASP A 146 -7.67 17.50 -3.71
N SER A 147 -8.05 18.72 -4.08
CA SER A 147 -8.85 19.59 -3.22
C SER A 147 -10.21 18.98 -2.87
N ASP A 148 -10.77 18.16 -3.75
CA ASP A 148 -12.08 17.54 -3.55
C ASP A 148 -12.10 16.47 -2.44
N ILE A 149 -10.93 15.94 -2.09
CA ILE A 149 -10.75 14.90 -1.06
C ILE A 149 -9.87 15.37 0.11
N SER A 150 -9.45 16.63 0.09
CA SER A 150 -8.63 17.25 1.12
C SER A 150 -9.52 18.01 2.09
N PHE A 151 -9.63 17.51 3.33
CA PHE A 151 -10.43 18.15 4.37
C PHE A 151 -9.51 18.87 5.37
N THR A 152 -9.86 20.12 5.70
CA THR A 152 -9.22 20.82 6.81
C THR A 152 -9.59 20.20 8.15
N LYS A 153 -8.89 20.58 9.22
CA LYS A 153 -9.26 20.16 10.57
C LYS A 153 -10.70 20.55 10.87
N GLU A 154 -11.10 21.75 10.47
CA GLU A 154 -12.46 22.28 10.63
C GLU A 154 -13.47 21.45 9.84
N ASP A 155 -13.18 21.10 8.59
CA ASP A 155 -14.05 20.26 7.75
C ASP A 155 -14.26 18.86 8.35
N MET A 156 -13.22 18.30 8.98
CA MET A 156 -13.32 17.04 9.70
C MET A 156 -14.27 17.15 10.90
N HIS A 157 -14.19 18.23 11.70
CA HIS A 157 -15.09 18.45 12.84
C HIS A 157 -16.54 18.72 12.40
N MET A 158 -16.73 19.31 11.22
CA MET A 158 -18.05 19.54 10.63
C MET A 158 -18.65 18.27 9.98
N GLY A 159 -17.93 17.15 9.94
CA GLY A 159 -18.45 15.89 9.40
C GLY A 159 -18.48 15.81 7.87
N LYS A 160 -17.88 16.77 7.15
CA LYS A 160 -17.91 16.81 5.68
C LYS A 160 -17.30 15.58 5.02
N HIS A 161 -16.31 14.95 5.66
CA HIS A 161 -15.72 13.70 5.18
C HIS A 161 -16.78 12.59 5.03
N ALA A 162 -17.71 12.46 5.98
CA ALA A 162 -18.76 11.45 5.95
C ALA A 162 -19.86 11.75 4.91
N GLU A 163 -20.01 13.01 4.51
CA GLU A 163 -20.88 13.38 3.38
C GLU A 163 -20.27 12.97 2.04
N TYR A 164 -18.95 13.11 1.90
CA TYR A 164 -18.24 12.63 0.72
C TYR A 164 -18.38 11.12 0.53
N GLU A 165 -18.34 10.34 1.61
CA GLU A 165 -18.54 8.88 1.55
C GLU A 165 -19.93 8.46 1.03
N LYS A 166 -20.92 9.35 1.08
CA LYS A 166 -22.30 9.08 0.63
C LYS A 166 -22.56 9.47 -0.82
N ARG A 167 -21.60 10.10 -1.49
CA ARG A 167 -21.71 10.61 -2.85
C ARG A 167 -21.22 9.58 -3.86
#